data_AF-X1K583-F1
#
_entry.id   AF-X1K583-F1
#
_cell.length_a   1.000
_cell.length_b   1.000
_cell.length_c   1.000
_cell.angle_alpha   90.00
_cell.angle_beta   90.00
_cell.angle_gamma   90.00
#
_symmetry.space_group_name_H-M   'P 1'
#
loop_
_entity.id
_entity.type
_entity.pdbx_description
1 polymer ?
#
loop_
_entity_poly.entity_id
_entity_poly.type
_entity_poly.pdbx_seq_one_letter_code
_entity_poly.pdbx_strand_id
1 'polypeptide(L)'
;LLPNTTYHFKAFATGFGTSYGADRTFVTGPTPILSTVITDPATGLGQPMVATLNGTLDDDGGEFCDCGFEYGETTDYGTLTDTESKETGETFSQAISGLTAGGHYHFRAIATNSAGPSYGSDRQFFAKGGKKGNPNIDQLIYQHVERMER
;
A
#
# COMPACT_ATOMS: atom_id res chain seq x y z
N LEU A 1 -14.84 -19.73 16.98
CA LEU A 1 -16.04 -19.24 17.70
C LEU A 1 -17.03 -18.77 16.63
N LEU A 2 -18.33 -19.01 16.79
CA LEU A 2 -19.36 -18.54 15.85
C LEU A 2 -19.44 -17.00 15.91
N PRO A 3 -19.72 -16.31 14.79
CA PRO A 3 -19.85 -14.86 14.76
C PRO A 3 -21.10 -14.39 15.53
N ASN A 4 -21.09 -13.13 16.00
CA ASN A 4 -22.20 -12.51 16.73
C ASN A 4 -22.80 -13.39 17.85
N THR A 5 -21.96 -14.14 18.55
CA THR A 5 -22.38 -15.15 19.52
C THR A 5 -21.77 -14.86 20.89
N THR A 6 -22.60 -14.87 21.93
CA THR A 6 -22.15 -14.75 23.33
C THR A 6 -21.54 -16.06 23.81
N TYR A 7 -20.31 -16.01 24.29
CA TYR A 7 -19.60 -17.12 24.90
C TYR A 7 -19.40 -16.88 26.39
N HIS A 8 -19.66 -17.91 27.19
CA HIS A 8 -19.35 -17.94 28.61
C HIS A 8 -18.00 -18.62 28.83
N PHE A 9 -17.19 -18.07 29.71
CA PHE A 9 -15.93 -18.65 30.13
C PHE A 9 -15.70 -18.44 31.62
N LYS A 10 -15.01 -19.38 32.24
CA LYS A 10 -14.50 -19.26 33.61
C LYS A 10 -13.11 -19.88 33.68
N ALA A 11 -12.22 -19.24 34.43
CA ALA A 11 -10.93 -19.84 34.75
C ALA A 11 -11.13 -20.99 35.76
N PHE A 12 -10.25 -21.98 35.74
CA PHE A 12 -10.19 -23.01 36.78
C PHE A 12 -8.74 -23.26 37.18
N ALA A 13 -8.55 -23.70 38.42
CA ALA A 13 -7.24 -24.10 38.95
C ALA A 13 -7.35 -25.47 39.61
N THR A 14 -6.35 -26.34 39.37
CA THR A 14 -6.29 -27.69 39.94
C THR A 14 -5.02 -27.90 40.77
N GLY A 15 -5.17 -28.44 41.97
CA GLY A 15 -4.09 -28.86 42.87
C GLY A 15 -4.55 -30.06 43.70
N PHE A 16 -4.75 -29.88 45.00
CA PHE A 16 -5.44 -30.88 45.85
C PHE A 16 -6.96 -30.96 45.62
N GLY A 17 -7.50 -30.13 44.73
CA GLY A 17 -8.90 -30.06 44.31
C GLY A 17 -9.03 -29.11 43.12
N THR A 18 -10.24 -28.91 42.61
CA THR A 18 -10.53 -27.94 41.53
C THR A 18 -11.33 -26.77 42.07
N SER A 19 -10.87 -25.54 41.82
CA SER A 19 -11.65 -24.33 42.04
C SER A 19 -11.95 -23.65 40.71
N TYR A 20 -13.11 -22.98 40.64
CA TYR A 20 -13.54 -22.22 39.47
C TYR A 20 -13.62 -20.74 39.82
N GLY A 21 -13.19 -19.88 38.90
CA GLY A 21 -13.42 -18.44 38.96
C GLY A 21 -14.88 -18.07 38.61
N ALA A 22 -15.15 -16.77 38.62
CA ALA A 22 -16.45 -16.23 38.20
C ALA A 22 -16.72 -16.53 36.71
N ASP A 23 -17.98 -16.79 36.40
CA ASP A 23 -18.45 -16.86 35.01
C ASP A 23 -18.41 -15.46 34.38
N ARG A 24 -17.82 -15.38 33.19
CA ARG A 24 -17.69 -14.14 32.41
C ARG A 24 -18.15 -14.41 30.99
N THR A 25 -18.62 -13.36 30.33
CA THR A 25 -19.05 -13.42 28.94
C THR A 25 -18.21 -12.54 28.03
N PHE A 26 -18.09 -12.94 26.77
CA PHE A 26 -17.71 -12.05 25.67
C PHE A 26 -18.60 -12.35 24.46
N VAL A 27 -18.73 -11.38 23.56
CA VAL A 27 -19.46 -11.52 22.29
C VAL A 27 -18.44 -11.49 21.16
N THR A 28 -18.53 -12.45 20.25
CA THR A 28 -17.71 -12.44 19.03
C THR A 28 -18.21 -11.39 18.04
N GLY A 29 -17.29 -10.86 17.23
CA GLY A 29 -17.64 -9.93 16.15
C GLY A 29 -18.48 -10.58 15.04
N PRO A 30 -19.01 -9.77 14.11
CA PRO A 30 -19.67 -10.26 12.91
C PRO A 30 -18.70 -11.04 12.02
N THR A 31 -19.24 -11.81 11.07
CA THR A 31 -18.41 -12.43 10.03
C THR A 31 -17.82 -11.33 9.15
N PRO A 32 -16.50 -11.30 8.93
CA PRO A 32 -15.89 -10.36 7.99
C PRO A 32 -16.45 -10.55 6.57
N ILE A 33 -16.62 -9.45 5.86
CA ILE A 33 -16.96 -9.42 4.43
C ILE A 33 -15.75 -8.95 3.63
N LEU A 34 -15.80 -9.07 2.30
CA LEU A 34 -14.74 -8.52 1.45
C LEU A 34 -14.61 -7.01 1.67
N SER A 35 -13.37 -6.56 1.81
CA SER A 35 -13.02 -5.14 1.90
C SER A 35 -13.28 -4.39 0.58
N THR A 36 -13.29 -3.06 0.64
CA THR A 36 -13.24 -2.18 -0.53
C THR A 36 -12.03 -1.27 -0.43
N VAL A 37 -11.30 -1.12 -1.53
CA VAL A 37 -10.06 -0.34 -1.57
C VAL A 37 -10.01 0.54 -2.79
N ILE A 38 -9.49 1.75 -2.63
CA ILE A 38 -9.37 2.76 -3.67
C ILE A 38 -7.89 2.88 -4.06
N THR A 39 -7.61 2.76 -5.35
CA THR A 39 -6.31 3.17 -5.92
C THR A 39 -6.35 4.68 -6.15
N ASP A 40 -5.45 5.43 -5.53
CA ASP A 40 -5.31 6.88 -5.67
C ASP A 40 -4.20 7.24 -6.68
N PRO A 41 -4.14 8.48 -7.22
CA PRO A 41 -3.08 8.86 -8.15
C PRO A 41 -1.68 8.66 -7.55
N ALA A 42 -0.74 8.16 -8.36
CA ALA A 42 0.67 8.11 -7.96
C ALA A 42 1.28 9.51 -7.89
N THR A 43 2.21 9.70 -6.96
CA THR A 43 2.94 10.96 -6.73
C THR A 43 4.44 10.71 -6.73
N GLY A 44 5.26 11.75 -6.51
CA GLY A 44 6.72 11.58 -6.41
C GLY A 44 7.43 11.12 -7.69
N LEU A 45 6.80 11.31 -8.86
CA LEU A 45 7.28 10.82 -10.17
C LEU A 45 8.54 11.55 -10.64
N GLY A 46 9.72 11.08 -10.23
CA GLY A 46 10.97 11.83 -10.43
C GLY A 46 12.25 11.01 -10.33
N GLN A 47 13.38 11.72 -10.34
CA GLN A 47 14.71 11.12 -10.12
C GLN A 47 14.84 10.63 -8.67
N PRO A 48 15.46 9.48 -8.41
CA PRO A 48 16.18 8.59 -9.34
C PRO A 48 15.30 7.44 -9.89
N MET A 49 14.21 7.77 -10.60
CA MET A 49 13.24 6.81 -11.17
C MET A 49 12.44 6.11 -10.08
N VAL A 50 11.77 6.95 -9.29
CA VAL A 50 10.91 6.57 -8.18
C VAL A 50 9.48 7.04 -8.41
N ALA A 51 8.55 6.39 -7.74
CA ALA A 51 7.16 6.80 -7.61
C ALA A 51 6.64 6.45 -6.23
N THR A 52 5.62 7.17 -5.75
CA THR A 52 4.84 6.80 -4.58
C THR A 52 3.46 6.39 -5.03
N LEU A 53 3.09 5.13 -4.81
CA LEU A 53 1.75 4.62 -5.04
C LEU A 53 0.91 4.94 -3.80
N ASN A 54 -0.31 5.43 -4.01
CA ASN A 54 -1.19 5.88 -2.94
C ASN A 54 -2.52 5.12 -3.02
N GLY A 55 -3.12 4.85 -1.87
CA GLY A 55 -4.40 4.20 -1.78
C GLY A 55 -5.11 4.52 -0.47
N THR A 56 -6.39 4.21 -0.46
CA THR A 56 -7.28 4.40 0.69
C THR A 56 -8.08 3.13 0.89
N LEU A 57 -8.09 2.59 2.12
CA LEU A 57 -9.00 1.50 2.48
C LEU A 57 -10.37 2.13 2.74
N ASP A 58 -11.35 1.85 1.89
CA ASP A 58 -12.68 2.46 1.94
C ASP A 58 -13.59 1.75 2.96
N ASP A 59 -13.53 0.42 3.01
CA ASP A 59 -14.17 -0.43 4.03
C ASP A 59 -13.26 -1.64 4.30
N ASP A 60 -12.99 -1.91 5.58
CA ASP A 60 -12.15 -3.04 6.01
C ASP A 60 -12.93 -4.37 6.11
N GLY A 61 -14.25 -4.32 5.97
CA GLY A 61 -15.12 -5.50 6.01
C GLY A 61 -15.31 -6.09 7.41
N GLY A 62 -14.98 -5.35 8.47
CA GLY A 62 -15.18 -5.74 9.88
C GLY A 62 -13.92 -6.21 10.60
N GLU A 63 -12.75 -6.12 9.97
CA GLU A 63 -11.45 -6.41 10.58
C GLU A 63 -10.31 -5.74 9.80
N PHE A 64 -9.14 -5.58 10.43
CA PHE A 64 -7.95 -5.02 9.79
C PHE A 64 -7.62 -5.72 8.46
N CYS A 65 -7.23 -4.93 7.46
CA CYS A 65 -6.74 -5.42 6.18
C CYS A 65 -5.23 -5.24 6.05
N ASP A 66 -4.56 -6.20 5.40
CA ASP A 66 -3.22 -5.99 4.85
C ASP A 66 -3.33 -5.29 3.49
N CYS A 67 -2.88 -4.04 3.43
CA CYS A 67 -3.02 -3.15 2.28
C CYS A 67 -1.68 -2.91 1.57
N GLY A 68 -1.66 -3.02 0.24
CA GLY A 68 -0.48 -2.80 -0.58
C GLY A 68 -0.84 -2.55 -2.04
N PHE A 69 0.12 -2.73 -2.94
CA PHE A 69 -0.09 -2.51 -4.38
C PHE A 69 0.52 -3.63 -5.20
N GLU A 70 -0.10 -3.88 -6.35
CA GLU A 70 0.59 -4.49 -7.49
C GLU A 70 0.84 -3.47 -8.58
N TYR A 71 1.98 -3.58 -9.26
CA TYR A 71 2.37 -2.67 -10.34
C TYR A 71 3.23 -3.36 -11.40
N GLY A 72 3.22 -2.82 -12.61
CA GLY A 72 3.99 -3.32 -13.75
C GLY A 72 3.86 -2.47 -15.01
N GLU A 73 4.52 -2.86 -16.10
CA GLU A 73 4.40 -2.16 -17.40
C GLU A 73 3.09 -2.49 -18.15
N THR A 74 2.39 -3.54 -17.72
CA THR A 74 1.07 -3.96 -18.24
C THR A 74 0.08 -4.16 -17.09
N THR A 75 -1.20 -4.38 -17.40
CA THR A 75 -2.24 -4.76 -16.43
C THR A 75 -2.08 -6.17 -15.86
N ASP A 76 -1.04 -6.89 -16.23
CA ASP A 76 -0.65 -8.14 -15.55
C ASP A 76 0.19 -7.84 -14.29
N TYR A 77 0.63 -6.58 -14.13
CA TYR A 77 1.41 -6.02 -13.02
C TYR A 77 2.72 -6.78 -12.73
N GLY A 78 2.63 -7.97 -12.15
CA GLY A 78 3.78 -8.88 -11.97
C GLY A 78 4.70 -8.52 -10.81
N THR A 79 4.50 -7.40 -10.12
CA THR A 79 5.25 -7.02 -8.92
C THR A 79 4.31 -6.60 -7.81
N LEU A 80 4.62 -7.00 -6.57
CA LEU A 80 3.91 -6.62 -5.35
C LEU A 80 4.80 -5.74 -4.46
N THR A 81 4.21 -4.79 -3.76
CA THR A 81 4.88 -4.03 -2.68
C THR A 81 4.75 -4.75 -1.34
N ASP A 82 5.47 -4.28 -0.32
CA ASP A 82 5.13 -4.64 1.07
C ASP A 82 3.73 -4.13 1.44
N THR A 83 3.17 -4.68 2.52
CA THR A 83 1.84 -4.34 3.03
C THR A 83 1.88 -3.55 4.33
N GLU A 84 0.83 -2.76 4.58
CA GLU A 84 0.54 -2.09 5.84
C GLU A 84 -0.81 -2.59 6.39
N SER A 85 -0.90 -2.81 7.69
CA SER A 85 -2.19 -3.10 8.34
C SER A 85 -3.02 -1.83 8.48
N LYS A 86 -4.26 -1.84 8.00
CA LYS A 86 -5.16 -0.67 7.94
C LYS A 86 -6.59 -0.99 8.36
N GLU A 87 -7.26 0.03 8.89
CA GLU A 87 -8.71 0.07 9.16
C GLU A 87 -9.46 0.97 8.17
N THR A 88 -10.78 0.89 8.20
CA THR A 88 -11.70 1.70 7.39
C THR A 88 -11.35 3.19 7.41
N GLY A 89 -11.19 3.77 6.22
CA GLY A 89 -10.90 5.18 6.00
C GLY A 89 -9.42 5.57 6.10
N GLU A 90 -8.53 4.64 6.46
CA GLU A 90 -7.11 4.92 6.51
C GLU A 90 -6.45 4.92 5.12
N THR A 91 -5.49 5.83 4.95
CA THR A 91 -4.65 5.89 3.75
C THR A 91 -3.35 5.11 3.95
N PHE A 92 -2.79 4.64 2.85
CA PHE A 92 -1.52 3.92 2.81
C PHE A 92 -0.76 4.25 1.53
N SER A 93 0.57 4.09 1.56
CA SER A 93 1.40 4.48 0.43
C SER A 93 2.70 3.71 0.37
N GLN A 94 3.14 3.36 -0.83
CA GLN A 94 4.40 2.64 -1.03
C GLN A 94 5.30 3.34 -2.03
N ALA A 95 6.55 3.58 -1.61
CA ALA A 95 7.59 4.10 -2.48
C ALA A 95 8.22 2.96 -3.28
N ILE A 96 8.19 3.09 -4.60
CA ILE A 96 8.81 2.14 -5.54
C ILE A 96 9.99 2.82 -6.25
N SER A 97 10.98 2.01 -6.63
CA SER A 97 12.21 2.48 -7.27
C SER A 97 12.65 1.52 -8.37
N GLY A 98 13.69 1.89 -9.13
CA GLY A 98 14.20 1.07 -10.23
C GLY A 98 13.34 1.13 -11.49
N LEU A 99 12.54 2.19 -11.65
CA LEU A 99 11.68 2.37 -12.82
C LEU A 99 12.51 2.72 -14.07
N THR A 100 12.02 2.30 -15.23
CA THR A 100 12.60 2.68 -16.51
C THR A 100 12.24 4.12 -16.85
N ALA A 101 13.24 4.95 -17.18
CA ALA A 101 13.03 6.33 -17.58
C ALA A 101 12.14 6.42 -18.84
N GLY A 102 11.04 7.16 -18.74
CA GLY A 102 10.08 7.28 -19.84
C GLY A 102 9.14 6.08 -19.99
N GLY A 103 9.10 5.16 -19.01
CA GLY A 103 8.17 4.04 -18.99
C GLY A 103 6.75 4.43 -18.56
N HIS A 104 5.76 3.72 -19.11
CA HIS A 104 4.38 3.72 -18.63
C HIS A 104 4.17 2.53 -17.70
N TYR A 105 3.56 2.77 -16.55
CA TYR A 105 3.29 1.75 -15.55
C TYR A 105 1.82 1.75 -15.17
N HIS A 106 1.28 0.56 -14.96
CA HIS A 106 -0.01 0.27 -14.37
C HIS A 106 0.17 -0.12 -12.90
N PHE A 107 -0.78 0.24 -12.06
CA PHE A 107 -0.84 -0.22 -10.67
C PHE A 107 -2.28 -0.25 -10.15
N ARG A 108 -2.52 -1.09 -9.16
CA ARG A 108 -3.75 -1.07 -8.37
C ARG A 108 -3.48 -1.39 -6.90
N ALA A 109 -4.30 -0.82 -6.04
CA ALA A 109 -4.32 -1.14 -4.61
C ALA A 109 -4.91 -2.54 -4.38
N ILE A 110 -4.42 -3.22 -3.36
CA ILE A 110 -4.91 -4.51 -2.87
C ILE A 110 -5.15 -4.38 -1.37
N ALA A 111 -6.27 -4.89 -0.88
CA ALA A 111 -6.53 -5.03 0.54
C ALA A 111 -6.96 -6.47 0.83
N THR A 112 -6.35 -7.14 1.81
CA THR A 112 -6.68 -8.54 2.14
C THR A 112 -7.13 -8.65 3.58
N ASN A 113 -8.29 -9.25 3.78
CA ASN A 113 -8.77 -9.72 5.09
C ASN A 113 -9.11 -11.22 5.01
N SER A 114 -9.69 -11.80 6.07
CA SER A 114 -10.04 -13.22 6.12
C SER A 114 -11.14 -13.63 5.13
N ALA A 115 -11.92 -12.68 4.60
CA ALA A 115 -12.88 -12.93 3.53
C ALA A 115 -12.21 -13.03 2.15
N GLY A 116 -10.98 -12.52 2.02
CA GLY A 116 -10.14 -12.62 0.82
C GLY A 116 -9.56 -11.28 0.36
N PRO A 117 -8.85 -11.27 -0.78
CA PRO A 117 -8.33 -10.04 -1.37
C PRO A 117 -9.42 -9.27 -2.12
N SER A 118 -9.40 -7.95 -1.97
CA SER A 118 -10.11 -6.98 -2.79
C SER A 118 -9.12 -6.12 -3.58
N TYR A 119 -9.59 -5.55 -4.69
CA TYR A 119 -8.74 -4.82 -5.63
C TYR A 119 -9.37 -3.47 -5.97
N GLY A 120 -8.54 -2.43 -5.95
CA GLY A 120 -8.91 -1.12 -6.46
C GLY A 120 -8.86 -1.07 -7.99
N SER A 121 -9.29 0.06 -8.53
CA SER A 121 -9.25 0.32 -9.97
C SER A 121 -7.81 0.39 -10.49
N ASP A 122 -7.59 -0.04 -11.74
CA ASP A 122 -6.33 0.19 -12.45
C ASP A 122 -6.06 1.69 -12.60
N ARG A 123 -4.83 2.09 -12.31
CA ARG A 123 -4.32 3.43 -12.61
C ARG A 123 -2.99 3.35 -13.32
N GLN A 124 -2.69 4.40 -14.07
CA GLN A 124 -1.45 4.53 -14.81
C GLN A 124 -0.66 5.75 -14.35
N PHE A 125 0.66 5.64 -14.43
CA PHE A 125 1.56 6.79 -14.32
C PHE A 125 2.72 6.68 -15.30
N PHE A 126 3.33 7.83 -15.59
CA PHE A 126 4.50 7.93 -16.44
C PHE A 126 5.74 8.23 -15.60
N ALA A 127 6.73 7.35 -15.66
CA ALA A 127 8.02 7.56 -14.99
C ALA A 127 8.79 8.67 -15.71
N LYS A 128 8.70 9.91 -15.21
CA LYS A 128 9.36 11.07 -15.82
C LYS A 128 10.87 10.87 -15.82
N GLY A 129 11.43 10.51 -16.98
CA GLY A 129 12.87 10.54 -17.22
C GLY A 129 13.40 11.95 -16.96
N GLY A 130 14.46 12.07 -16.17
CA GLY A 130 15.12 13.35 -15.98
C GLY A 130 15.61 13.81 -17.35
N LYS A 131 15.18 14.98 -17.82
CA LYS A 131 15.95 15.66 -18.87
C LYS A 131 17.32 15.91 -18.24
N LYS A 132 18.34 15.13 -18.63
CA LYS A 132 19.71 15.59 -18.41
C LYS A 132 19.81 16.90 -19.21
N GLY A 133 19.80 18.05 -18.55
CA GLY A 133 20.43 19.23 -19.14
C GLY A 133 21.83 18.79 -19.53
N ASN A 134 22.20 18.94 -20.80
CA ASN A 134 23.49 18.48 -21.30
C ASN A 134 24.60 19.30 -20.63
N PRO A 135 25.40 18.75 -19.68
CA PRO A 135 26.38 19.54 -18.94
C PRO A 135 27.50 20.09 -19.86
N ASN A 136 27.65 19.55 -21.08
CA ASN A 136 28.63 20.03 -22.04
C ASN A 136 28.18 21.25 -22.86
N ILE A 137 26.89 21.58 -22.95
CA ILE A 137 26.44 22.78 -23.69
C ILE A 137 26.65 24.02 -22.83
N ASP A 138 26.34 23.95 -21.55
CA ASP A 138 26.50 25.08 -20.63
C ASP A 138 27.98 25.50 -20.51
N GLN A 139 28.91 24.54 -20.52
CA GLN A 139 30.35 24.84 -20.42
C GLN A 139 30.96 25.38 -21.73
N LEU A 140 30.41 25.01 -22.89
CA LEU A 140 30.84 25.54 -24.20
C LEU A 140 30.36 26.99 -24.42
N ILE A 141 29.20 27.36 -23.87
CA ILE A 141 28.69 28.74 -23.93
C ILE A 141 29.57 29.67 -23.09
N TYR A 142 30.01 29.26 -21.89
CA TYR A 142 30.89 30.07 -21.04
C TYR A 142 32.27 30.33 -21.65
N GLN A 143 32.91 29.32 -22.26
CA GLN A 143 34.23 29.54 -22.90
C GLN A 143 34.17 30.35 -24.20
N HIS A 144 33.01 30.43 -24.86
CA HIS A 144 32.86 31.25 -26.07
C HIS A 144 32.64 32.74 -25.72
N VAL A 145 31.96 33.03 -24.62
CA VAL A 145 31.75 34.42 -24.14
C VAL A 145 33.06 35.03 -23.62
N GLU A 146 33.87 34.31 -22.84
CA GLU A 146 35.15 34.82 -22.31
C GLU A 146 36.27 35.02 -23.36
N ARG A 147 36.10 34.50 -24.58
CA ARG A 147 37.03 34.75 -25.71
C ARG A 147 36.61 35.93 -26.58
N MET A 148 35.38 36.41 -26.45
CA MET A 148 34.86 37.55 -27.19
C MET A 148 35.03 38.88 -26.42
N GLU A 149 35.40 38.81 -25.14
CA GLU A 149 35.62 39.97 -24.26
C GLU A 149 37.11 40.30 -24.00
N ARG A 150 38.04 39.78 -24.81
CA ARG A 150 39.47 40.16 -24.79
C ARG A 150 39.94 40.72 -26.13
#